data_AF-T0Z099-F1
#
_entry.id   AF-T0Z099-F1
#
_cell.length_a   1.000
_cell.length_b   1.000
_cell.length_c   1.000
_cell.angle_alpha   90.00
_cell.angle_beta   90.00
_cell.angle_gamma   90.00
#
_symmetry.space_group_name_H-M   'P 1'
#
loop_
_entity.id
_entity.type
_entity.pdbx_description
1 polymer ?
#
loop_
_entity_poly.entity_id
_entity_poly.type
_entity_poly.pdbx_seq_one_letter_code
_entity_poly.pdbx_strand_id
1 'polypeptide(L)'
;MDLTFEDPDGKTYHFKRVIEKPSIPARPIKPYPVGLEPGEILAMAHETSAASVSTFLSGDFSRISRNSAEEICKITGIEREKKPADLSLSEIKAIRQAVGSISILPPSPDCLSPLGEEFIRKGLRNIYDDLHPSFYSKPVKRATSTYNGNPVSVEVGLVFGGDLPQDEPVRIVRYANKVPLLYQPGACATSKAVSEIDWRSYGLDQRNGAGVPFGPMILFIHVFGIRIPYTSESKEAIAPVTEISEEIKAALKTAGRSIKSFLNKREKRKKISEKFRLVSTILPEISEKAASITGEGNIPIEGVLSKVANVIFITEETAPDDNGLTVKAVVYNYTSSPRSFTLIADPPVGNLVGSQEFEILDLAPAANVSFTFKIKVEAGRYPGTDYYFKGIDPVYINGAEPLPADWNIEKINVEEVADGAE
;
A
#
# COMPACT_ATOMS: atom_id res chain seq x y z
N MET A 1 -9.79 21.42 12.12
CA MET A 1 -11.16 21.52 11.57
C MET A 1 -11.76 20.15 11.68
N ASP A 2 -12.59 20.00 12.70
CA ASP A 2 -13.40 18.81 12.96
C ASP A 2 -14.72 18.95 12.21
N LEU A 3 -15.26 17.85 11.68
CA LEU A 3 -16.53 17.86 10.97
C LEU A 3 -17.62 17.39 11.93
N THR A 4 -18.66 18.19 12.09
CA THR A 4 -19.84 17.83 12.87
C THR A 4 -21.04 17.78 11.93
N PHE A 5 -21.79 16.68 11.97
CA PHE A 5 -23.01 16.50 11.20
C PHE A 5 -24.17 16.20 12.16
N GLU A 6 -25.25 16.96 12.08
CA GLU A 6 -26.48 16.70 12.81
C GLU A 6 -27.52 16.19 11.82
N ASP A 7 -28.08 15.00 12.08
CA ASP A 7 -29.11 14.43 11.23
C ASP A 7 -30.50 15.01 11.54
N PRO A 8 -31.51 14.78 10.68
CA PRO A 8 -32.87 15.27 10.92
C PRO A 8 -33.54 14.74 12.19
N ASP A 9 -33.01 13.66 12.78
CA ASP A 9 -33.50 13.05 14.02
C ASP A 9 -32.84 13.67 15.27
N GLY A 10 -31.97 14.67 15.09
CA GLY A 10 -31.27 15.38 16.17
C GLY A 10 -30.04 14.64 16.70
N LYS A 11 -29.55 13.61 16.01
CA LYS A 11 -28.33 12.90 16.38
C LYS A 11 -27.12 13.57 15.77
N THR A 12 -26.16 13.93 16.62
CA THR A 12 -24.92 14.58 16.22
C THR A 12 -23.79 13.57 16.05
N TYR A 13 -23.11 13.63 14.90
CA TYR A 13 -21.93 12.86 14.55
C TYR A 13 -20.71 13.78 14.53
N HIS A 14 -19.69 13.44 15.30
CA HIS A 14 -18.43 14.19 15.35
C HIS A 14 -17.31 13.39 14.70
N PHE A 15 -16.72 13.93 13.64
CA PHE A 15 -15.59 13.38 12.93
C PHE A 15 -14.35 14.21 13.26
N LYS A 16 -13.55 13.70 14.20
CA LYS A 16 -12.31 14.36 14.64
C LYS A 16 -11.26 14.31 13.55
N ARG A 17 -10.52 15.40 13.39
CA ARG A 17 -9.35 15.46 12.52
C ARG A 17 -8.24 14.54 13.02
N VAL A 18 -7.63 13.80 12.10
CA VAL A 18 -6.54 12.86 12.39
C VAL A 18 -5.16 13.39 11.95
N ILE A 19 -5.14 14.29 10.97
CA ILE A 19 -3.90 14.87 10.41
C ILE A 19 -4.09 16.38 10.29
N GLU A 20 -3.18 17.16 10.88
CA GLU A 20 -3.21 18.63 10.81
C GLU A 20 -2.66 19.18 9.50
N LYS A 21 -1.58 18.57 8.99
CA LYS A 21 -0.97 19.00 7.72
C LYS A 21 -1.96 18.73 6.57
N PRO A 22 -2.22 19.70 5.68
CA PRO A 22 -3.02 19.46 4.49
C PRO A 22 -2.25 18.60 3.47
N SER A 23 -2.99 17.89 2.62
CA SER A 23 -2.43 17.22 1.44
C SER A 23 -1.77 18.23 0.49
N ILE A 24 -0.78 17.79 -0.28
CA ILE A 24 -0.05 18.64 -1.23
C ILE A 24 -1.03 19.28 -2.22
N PRO A 25 -1.08 20.62 -2.36
CA PRO A 25 -1.99 21.29 -3.28
C PRO A 25 -1.58 21.04 -4.73
N ALA A 26 -2.56 20.92 -5.63
CA ALA A 26 -2.31 20.88 -7.07
C ALA A 26 -1.79 22.24 -7.56
N ARG A 27 -0.89 22.21 -8.55
CA ARG A 27 -0.46 23.43 -9.27
C ARG A 27 -1.13 23.52 -10.64
N PRO A 28 -1.64 24.70 -11.05
CA PRO A 28 -2.20 24.85 -12.38
C PRO A 28 -1.08 24.67 -13.41
N ILE A 29 -1.39 23.94 -14.48
CA ILE A 29 -0.50 23.76 -15.63
C ILE A 29 -1.23 24.18 -16.91
N LYS A 30 -0.44 24.55 -17.91
CA LYS A 30 -0.96 24.72 -19.27
C LYS A 30 -1.49 23.39 -19.81
N PRO A 31 -2.53 23.40 -20.65
CA PRO A 31 -3.07 22.19 -21.23
C PRO A 31 -2.05 21.50 -22.12
N TYR A 32 -2.16 20.17 -22.22
CA TYR A 32 -1.43 19.40 -23.20
C TYR A 32 -2.28 19.27 -24.47
N PRO A 33 -1.76 19.48 -25.69
CA PRO A 33 -2.59 19.62 -26.89
C PRO A 33 -3.46 18.40 -27.20
N VAL A 34 -2.95 17.19 -26.95
CA VAL A 34 -3.71 15.95 -27.19
C VAL A 34 -4.92 15.85 -26.26
N GLY A 35 -4.86 16.45 -25.07
CA GLY A 35 -5.91 16.39 -24.05
C GLY A 35 -7.04 17.39 -24.18
N LEU A 36 -6.98 18.24 -25.19
CA LEU A 36 -8.06 19.13 -25.56
C LEU A 36 -8.80 18.60 -26.79
N GLU A 37 -10.10 18.84 -26.81
CA GLU A 37 -10.91 18.64 -27.99
C GLU A 37 -10.62 19.73 -29.04
N PRO A 38 -10.79 19.43 -30.35
CA PRO A 38 -10.48 20.41 -31.41
C PRO A 38 -11.20 21.75 -31.26
N GLY A 39 -12.43 21.74 -30.72
CA GLY A 39 -13.18 22.97 -30.43
C GLY A 39 -12.59 23.79 -29.28
N GLU A 40 -12.00 23.15 -28.27
CA GLU A 40 -11.32 23.84 -27.16
C GLU A 40 -10.05 24.52 -27.67
N ILE A 41 -9.28 23.84 -28.53
CA ILE A 41 -8.09 24.43 -29.17
C ILE A 41 -8.48 25.61 -30.06
N LEU A 42 -9.59 25.51 -30.79
CA LEU A 42 -10.08 26.59 -31.65
C LEU A 42 -10.46 27.82 -30.82
N ALA A 43 -11.19 27.63 -29.72
CA ALA A 43 -11.52 28.72 -28.80
C ALA A 43 -10.24 29.38 -28.24
N MET A 44 -9.27 28.58 -27.79
CA MET A 44 -7.97 29.09 -27.35
C MET A 44 -7.24 29.87 -28.44
N ALA A 45 -7.29 29.41 -29.70
CA ALA A 45 -6.66 30.08 -30.82
C ALA A 45 -7.32 31.42 -31.16
N HIS A 46 -8.61 31.60 -30.86
CA HIS A 46 -9.30 32.89 -30.99
C HIS A 46 -9.03 33.85 -29.81
N GLU A 47 -8.83 33.31 -28.61
CA GLU A 47 -8.63 34.10 -27.37
C GLU A 47 -7.15 34.46 -27.11
N THR A 48 -6.21 33.74 -27.73
CA THR A 48 -4.77 33.94 -27.49
C THR A 48 -4.28 35.32 -27.95
N SER A 49 -3.29 35.85 -27.23
CA SER A 49 -2.55 37.06 -27.61
C SER A 49 -1.36 36.78 -28.54
N ALA A 50 -1.13 35.51 -28.88
CA ALA A 50 -0.01 35.11 -29.74
C ALA A 50 -0.17 35.66 -31.17
N ALA A 51 0.91 36.28 -31.68
CA ALA A 51 0.91 36.86 -33.02
C ALA A 51 1.01 35.82 -34.16
N SER A 52 1.43 34.59 -33.85
CA SER A 52 1.69 33.54 -34.84
C SER A 52 1.39 32.15 -34.29
N VAL A 53 1.04 31.19 -35.16
CA VAL A 53 0.77 29.79 -34.79
C VAL A 53 1.96 29.17 -34.04
N SER A 54 3.19 29.45 -34.46
CA SER A 54 4.38 28.93 -33.75
C SER A 54 4.47 29.44 -32.30
N THR A 55 4.13 30.72 -32.08
CA THR A 55 4.12 31.33 -30.75
C THR A 55 2.96 30.79 -29.90
N PHE A 56 1.80 30.57 -30.51
CA PHE A 56 0.65 29.96 -29.86
C PHE A 56 0.96 28.54 -29.36
N LEU A 57 1.53 27.70 -30.24
CA LEU A 57 1.85 26.30 -29.89
C LEU A 57 2.90 26.19 -28.77
N SER A 58 3.93 27.02 -28.80
CA SER A 58 4.98 27.01 -27.75
C SER A 58 4.61 27.80 -26.50
N GLY A 59 3.68 28.76 -26.61
CA GLY A 59 3.26 29.65 -25.54
C GLY A 59 2.13 29.08 -24.70
N ASP A 60 1.08 28.57 -25.31
CA ASP A 60 -0.19 28.29 -24.60
C ASP A 60 -0.32 26.84 -24.15
N PHE A 61 0.54 25.95 -24.66
CA PHE A 61 0.54 24.54 -24.33
C PHE A 61 1.74 24.14 -23.47
N SER A 62 1.54 23.12 -22.64
CA SER A 62 2.61 22.53 -21.85
C SER A 62 3.50 21.62 -22.70
N ARG A 63 4.80 21.62 -22.42
CA ARG A 63 5.82 20.74 -23.02
C ARG A 63 6.06 20.90 -24.53
N ILE A 64 5.45 21.89 -25.20
CA ILE A 64 5.83 22.25 -26.57
C ILE A 64 6.96 23.28 -26.54
N SER A 65 8.13 22.88 -27.06
CA SER A 65 9.23 23.82 -27.31
C SER A 65 9.02 24.56 -28.63
N ARG A 66 9.76 25.66 -28.86
CA ARG A 66 9.76 26.33 -30.18
C ARG A 66 10.14 25.38 -31.32
N ASN A 67 11.13 24.52 -31.11
CA ASN A 67 11.56 23.54 -32.11
C ASN A 67 10.43 22.55 -32.43
N SER A 68 9.73 22.05 -31.39
CA SER A 68 8.58 21.15 -31.56
C SER A 68 7.43 21.85 -32.29
N ALA A 69 7.16 23.12 -31.98
CA ALA A 69 6.16 23.92 -32.68
C ALA A 69 6.49 24.08 -34.17
N GLU A 70 7.75 24.36 -34.50
CA GLU A 70 8.19 24.45 -35.90
C GLU A 70 8.08 23.12 -36.64
N GLU A 71 8.39 22.02 -35.98
CA GLU A 71 8.24 20.67 -36.53
C GLU A 71 6.77 20.31 -36.79
N ILE A 72 5.88 20.65 -35.85
CA ILE A 72 4.42 20.50 -36.02
C ILE A 72 3.95 21.29 -37.25
N CYS A 73 4.37 22.55 -37.41
CA CYS A 73 4.01 23.36 -38.56
C CYS A 73 4.53 22.75 -39.88
N LYS A 74 5.76 22.21 -39.89
CA LYS A 74 6.33 21.53 -41.07
C LYS A 74 5.56 20.28 -41.46
N ILE A 75 5.18 19.45 -40.48
CA ILE A 75 4.43 18.21 -40.72
C ILE A 75 3.01 18.49 -41.23
N THR A 76 2.37 19.53 -40.68
CA THR A 76 0.98 19.88 -41.02
C THR A 76 0.85 20.76 -42.26
N GLY A 77 1.95 21.36 -42.74
CA GLY A 77 1.94 22.30 -43.86
C GLY A 77 1.36 23.68 -43.49
N ILE A 78 1.22 23.98 -42.20
CA ILE A 78 0.67 25.25 -41.72
C ILE A 78 1.79 26.29 -41.68
N GLU A 79 1.55 27.48 -42.26
CA GLU A 79 2.48 28.60 -42.20
C GLU A 79 2.70 29.07 -40.76
N ARG A 80 3.96 29.30 -40.37
CA ARG A 80 4.33 29.56 -38.97
C ARG A 80 3.83 30.91 -38.50
N GLU A 81 3.81 31.87 -39.42
CA GLU A 81 3.42 33.27 -39.27
C GLU A 81 1.91 33.48 -39.42
N LYS A 82 1.15 32.44 -39.77
CA LYS A 82 -0.31 32.48 -39.80
C LYS A 82 -0.83 32.93 -38.44
N LYS A 83 -1.91 33.71 -38.42
CA LYS A 83 -2.55 34.12 -37.16
C LYS A 83 -3.30 32.93 -36.56
N PRO A 84 -3.20 32.69 -35.24
CA PRO A 84 -3.93 31.61 -34.58
C PRO A 84 -5.46 31.68 -34.79
N ALA A 85 -6.04 32.87 -34.78
CA ALA A 85 -7.48 33.08 -34.98
C ALA A 85 -8.00 32.67 -36.37
N ASP A 86 -7.11 32.51 -37.35
CA ASP A 86 -7.47 32.10 -38.71
C ASP A 86 -7.32 30.58 -38.92
N LEU A 87 -7.07 29.81 -37.84
CA LEU A 87 -6.98 28.35 -37.90
C LEU A 87 -8.36 27.72 -38.12
N SER A 88 -8.45 26.84 -39.10
CA SER A 88 -9.64 26.02 -39.33
C SER A 88 -9.67 24.79 -38.43
N LEU A 89 -10.87 24.23 -38.22
CA LEU A 89 -11.03 22.99 -37.46
C LEU A 89 -10.28 21.79 -38.09
N SER A 90 -10.09 21.80 -39.41
CA SER A 90 -9.32 20.78 -40.12
C SER A 90 -7.81 20.87 -39.83
N GLU A 91 -7.27 22.10 -39.78
CA GLU A 91 -5.87 22.36 -39.43
C GLU A 91 -5.58 22.00 -37.97
N ILE A 92 -6.51 22.28 -37.05
CA ILE A 92 -6.38 21.90 -35.64
C ILE A 92 -6.37 20.38 -35.45
N LYS A 93 -7.21 19.65 -36.18
CA LYS A 93 -7.17 18.18 -36.18
C LYS A 93 -5.82 17.66 -36.67
N ALA A 94 -5.27 18.28 -37.73
CA ALA A 94 -3.94 17.94 -38.23
C ALA A 94 -2.84 18.23 -37.19
N ILE A 95 -2.89 19.38 -36.50
CA ILE A 95 -1.98 19.71 -35.39
C ILE A 95 -2.07 18.65 -34.30
N ARG A 96 -3.27 18.30 -33.86
CA ARG A 96 -3.48 17.33 -32.77
C ARG A 96 -2.94 15.94 -33.14
N GLN A 97 -3.12 15.53 -34.40
CA GLN A 97 -2.56 14.28 -34.91
C GLN A 97 -1.02 14.33 -35.01
N ALA A 98 -0.46 15.45 -35.48
CA ALA A 98 0.98 15.64 -35.55
C ALA A 98 1.66 15.61 -34.18
N VAL A 99 1.03 16.20 -33.15
CA VAL A 99 1.50 16.14 -31.75
C VAL A 99 1.59 14.69 -31.25
N GLY A 100 0.68 13.81 -31.67
CA GLY A 100 0.74 12.38 -31.32
C GLY A 100 1.88 11.62 -32.00
N SER A 101 2.34 12.08 -33.16
CA SER A 101 3.43 11.46 -33.91
C SER A 101 4.82 11.94 -33.47
N ILE A 102 4.91 13.08 -32.80
CA ILE A 102 6.16 13.67 -32.32
C ILE A 102 6.43 13.21 -30.89
N SER A 103 7.67 12.84 -30.59
CA SER A 103 8.10 12.45 -29.25
C SER A 103 8.23 13.67 -28.33
N ILE A 104 7.10 14.12 -27.76
CA ILE A 104 7.05 15.22 -26.79
C ILE A 104 7.13 14.64 -25.37
N LEU A 105 7.75 15.41 -24.46
CA LEU A 105 7.83 15.04 -23.05
C LEU A 105 6.43 14.95 -22.41
N PRO A 106 6.21 13.99 -21.49
CA PRO A 106 4.95 13.89 -20.81
C PRO A 106 4.66 15.14 -19.94
N PRO A 107 3.36 15.43 -19.70
CA PRO A 107 2.94 16.51 -18.81
C PRO A 107 3.50 16.33 -17.39
N SER A 108 3.74 17.46 -16.69
CA SER A 108 4.30 17.41 -15.33
C SER A 108 3.32 16.77 -14.33
N PRO A 109 3.78 15.89 -13.42
CA PRO A 109 2.93 15.32 -12.37
C PRO A 109 2.54 16.31 -11.28
N ASP A 110 3.20 17.48 -11.19
CA ASP A 110 2.96 18.51 -10.14
C ASP A 110 1.55 19.12 -10.17
N CYS A 111 0.81 18.89 -11.26
CA CYS A 111 -0.58 19.28 -11.38
C CYS A 111 -1.54 18.40 -10.55
N LEU A 112 -1.06 17.26 -10.05
CA LEU A 112 -1.86 16.31 -9.30
C LEU A 112 -1.75 16.54 -7.80
N SER A 113 -2.84 16.28 -7.09
CA SER A 113 -2.93 16.37 -5.63
C SER A 113 -3.27 14.99 -5.05
N PRO A 114 -2.29 14.11 -4.87
CA PRO A 114 -2.50 12.79 -4.24
C PRO A 114 -3.01 12.94 -2.80
N LEU A 115 -3.69 11.91 -2.28
CA LEU A 115 -3.96 11.84 -0.85
C LEU A 115 -2.67 11.54 -0.08
N GLY A 116 -1.87 10.61 -0.59
CA GLY A 116 -0.63 10.17 0.05
C GLY A 116 -0.81 9.02 1.03
N GLU A 117 0.30 8.33 1.28
CA GLU A 117 0.34 7.10 2.07
C GLU A 117 -0.16 7.29 3.50
N GLU A 118 0.29 8.36 4.15
CA GLU A 118 -0.08 8.67 5.54
C GLU A 118 -1.58 8.91 5.71
N PHE A 119 -2.19 9.69 4.81
CA PHE A 119 -3.63 10.00 4.85
C PHE A 119 -4.48 8.76 4.66
N ILE A 120 -4.12 7.91 3.68
CA ILE A 120 -4.87 6.68 3.40
C ILE A 120 -4.78 5.74 4.61
N ARG A 121 -3.57 5.54 5.16
CA ARG A 121 -3.36 4.62 6.29
C ARG A 121 -4.06 5.10 7.56
N LYS A 122 -3.88 6.37 7.94
CA LYS A 122 -4.52 6.95 9.13
C LYS A 122 -6.04 7.07 8.97
N GLY A 123 -6.52 7.43 7.79
CA GLY A 123 -7.95 7.52 7.49
C GLY A 123 -8.64 6.16 7.59
N LEU A 124 -8.07 5.12 6.96
CA LEU A 124 -8.59 3.76 7.06
C LEU A 124 -8.57 3.25 8.50
N ARG A 125 -7.49 3.51 9.25
CA ARG A 125 -7.40 3.12 10.66
C ARG A 125 -8.47 3.82 11.49
N ASN A 126 -8.66 5.13 11.34
CA ASN A 126 -9.64 5.87 12.15
C ASN A 126 -11.09 5.46 11.86
N ILE A 127 -11.41 5.10 10.61
CA ILE A 127 -12.78 4.73 10.22
C ILE A 127 -13.09 3.28 10.58
N TYR A 128 -12.13 2.38 10.45
CA TYR A 128 -12.34 0.94 10.61
C TYR A 128 -11.68 0.38 11.87
N ASP A 129 -11.31 1.24 12.82
CA ASP A 129 -10.66 0.85 14.07
C ASP A 129 -11.52 -0.14 14.87
N ASP A 130 -12.82 0.13 14.90
CA ASP A 130 -13.86 -0.65 15.59
C ASP A 130 -14.04 -2.05 15.02
N LEU A 131 -13.60 -2.29 13.77
CA LEU A 131 -13.65 -3.62 13.14
C LEU A 131 -12.42 -4.47 13.44
N HIS A 132 -11.52 -3.95 14.29
CA HIS A 132 -10.27 -4.57 14.72
C HIS A 132 -9.46 -5.28 13.61
N PRO A 133 -9.15 -4.63 12.47
CA PRO A 133 -8.52 -5.31 11.35
C PRO A 133 -7.13 -5.83 11.69
N SER A 134 -6.83 -7.06 11.27
CA SER A 134 -5.55 -7.72 11.54
C SER A 134 -4.40 -7.17 10.70
N PHE A 135 -4.68 -6.52 9.58
CA PHE A 135 -3.68 -6.04 8.66
C PHE A 135 -4.11 -4.77 7.92
N TYR A 136 -3.18 -3.82 7.82
CA TYR A 136 -3.27 -2.63 6.97
C TYR A 136 -2.10 -2.66 6.00
N SER A 137 -2.37 -2.75 4.71
CA SER A 137 -1.30 -2.71 3.70
C SER A 137 -0.64 -1.34 3.67
N LYS A 138 0.65 -1.29 3.33
CA LYS A 138 1.29 -0.05 2.85
C LYS A 138 0.51 0.45 1.62
N PRO A 139 -0.11 1.65 1.65
CA PRO A 139 -0.80 2.19 0.48
C PRO A 139 0.10 2.25 -0.74
N VAL A 140 -0.43 1.82 -1.88
CA VAL A 140 0.28 1.80 -3.16
C VAL A 140 -0.08 3.05 -3.93
N LYS A 141 0.90 3.91 -4.18
CA LYS A 141 0.78 5.01 -5.16
C LYS A 141 1.52 4.63 -6.43
N ARG A 142 0.84 4.74 -7.57
CA ARG A 142 1.46 4.48 -8.87
C ARG A 142 2.12 5.73 -9.45
N ALA A 143 3.07 5.51 -10.35
CA ALA A 143 3.63 6.58 -11.15
C ALA A 143 2.52 7.24 -11.99
N THR A 144 2.68 8.53 -12.29
CA THR A 144 1.71 9.25 -13.12
C THR A 144 1.73 8.69 -14.53
N SER A 145 0.58 8.24 -15.00
CA SER A 145 0.32 7.87 -16.39
C SER A 145 -0.48 8.97 -17.08
N THR A 146 -0.74 8.81 -18.37
CA THR A 146 -1.49 9.79 -19.17
C THR A 146 -2.68 9.14 -19.84
N TYR A 147 -3.85 9.77 -19.73
CA TYR A 147 -5.06 9.42 -20.46
C TYR A 147 -5.42 10.56 -21.40
N ASN A 148 -5.45 10.30 -22.72
CA ASN A 148 -5.70 11.32 -23.74
C ASN A 148 -4.86 12.59 -23.48
N GLY A 149 -3.55 12.45 -23.23
CA GLY A 149 -2.66 13.59 -22.92
C GLY A 149 -2.83 14.24 -21.53
N ASN A 150 -3.77 13.79 -20.70
CA ASN A 150 -4.01 14.32 -19.36
C ASN A 150 -3.35 13.42 -18.29
N PRO A 151 -2.56 13.98 -17.34
CA PRO A 151 -2.03 13.25 -16.20
C PRO A 151 -3.12 12.57 -15.36
N VAL A 152 -2.92 11.30 -15.05
CA VAL A 152 -3.75 10.50 -14.15
C VAL A 152 -2.86 9.58 -13.30
N SER A 153 -3.27 9.31 -12.08
CA SER A 153 -2.60 8.36 -11.19
C SER A 153 -3.61 7.69 -10.28
N VAL A 154 -3.19 6.58 -9.66
CA VAL A 154 -4.03 5.73 -8.82
C VAL A 154 -3.32 5.46 -7.50
N GLU A 155 -4.10 5.56 -6.43
CA GLU A 155 -3.74 5.20 -5.07
C GLU A 155 -4.64 4.07 -4.59
N VAL A 156 -4.07 3.02 -4.00
CA VAL A 156 -4.80 1.89 -3.45
C VAL A 156 -4.40 1.66 -2.00
N GLY A 157 -5.39 1.52 -1.13
CA GLY A 157 -5.23 1.10 0.26
C GLY A 157 -6.04 -0.17 0.53
N LEU A 158 -5.60 -0.96 1.51
CA LEU A 158 -6.22 -2.23 1.81
C LEU A 158 -6.24 -2.49 3.32
N VAL A 159 -7.37 -3.00 3.78
CA VAL A 159 -7.62 -3.43 5.15
C VAL A 159 -8.08 -4.88 5.11
N PHE A 160 -7.54 -5.74 5.97
CA PHE A 160 -7.83 -7.16 5.98
C PHE A 160 -7.95 -7.73 7.41
N GLY A 161 -8.89 -8.64 7.61
CA GLY A 161 -9.10 -9.39 8.86
C GLY A 161 -9.93 -8.66 9.90
N GLY A 162 -9.78 -9.06 11.17
CA GLY A 162 -10.60 -8.56 12.27
C GLY A 162 -12.03 -9.10 12.23
N ASP A 163 -12.98 -8.26 12.62
CA ASP A 163 -14.41 -8.54 12.67
C ASP A 163 -15.10 -8.33 11.31
N LEU A 164 -14.31 -8.17 10.25
CA LEU A 164 -14.83 -8.13 8.89
C LEU A 164 -15.44 -9.48 8.50
N PRO A 165 -16.61 -9.49 7.83
CA PRO A 165 -17.28 -10.72 7.43
C PRO A 165 -16.46 -11.51 6.41
N GLN A 166 -16.31 -12.82 6.63
CA GLN A 166 -15.52 -13.70 5.75
C GLN A 166 -16.30 -14.18 4.52
N ASP A 167 -17.61 -14.35 4.66
CA ASP A 167 -18.48 -14.91 3.62
C ASP A 167 -19.19 -13.84 2.76
N GLU A 168 -18.82 -12.57 2.92
CA GLU A 168 -19.38 -11.45 2.16
C GLU A 168 -18.45 -11.00 1.02
N PRO A 169 -19.02 -10.40 -0.04
CA PRO A 169 -18.22 -9.73 -1.06
C PRO A 169 -17.39 -8.61 -0.45
N VAL A 170 -16.15 -8.51 -0.89
CA VAL A 170 -15.21 -7.47 -0.46
C VAL A 170 -15.78 -6.08 -0.68
N ARG A 171 -15.69 -5.23 0.36
CA ARG A 171 -16.18 -3.86 0.30
C ARG A 171 -15.21 -2.99 -0.51
N ILE A 172 -15.72 -2.32 -1.55
CA ILE A 172 -14.93 -1.44 -2.42
C ILE A 172 -15.29 0.02 -2.13
N VAL A 173 -14.34 0.78 -1.61
CA VAL A 173 -14.43 2.21 -1.35
C VAL A 173 -13.77 2.96 -2.51
N ARG A 174 -14.59 3.67 -3.28
CA ARG A 174 -14.19 4.31 -4.54
C ARG A 174 -14.09 5.82 -4.37
N TYR A 175 -12.99 6.40 -4.83
CA TYR A 175 -12.75 7.85 -4.81
C TYR A 175 -12.26 8.34 -6.17
N ALA A 176 -12.72 9.51 -6.57
CA ALA A 176 -12.23 10.25 -7.73
C ALA A 176 -11.88 11.69 -7.31
N ASN A 177 -10.64 12.15 -7.51
CA ASN A 177 -10.20 13.49 -7.12
C ASN A 177 -10.61 13.90 -5.69
N LYS A 178 -10.38 13.02 -4.70
CA LYS A 178 -10.75 13.16 -3.28
C LYS A 178 -12.27 13.22 -2.99
N VAL A 179 -13.11 12.95 -3.98
CA VAL A 179 -14.57 12.84 -3.82
C VAL A 179 -14.98 11.36 -3.75
N PRO A 180 -15.75 10.94 -2.74
CA PRO A 180 -16.27 9.58 -2.67
C PRO A 180 -17.31 9.34 -3.75
N LEU A 181 -17.23 8.18 -4.42
CA LEU A 181 -18.21 7.73 -5.40
C LEU A 181 -19.16 6.71 -4.75
N LEU A 182 -20.40 7.12 -4.49
CA LEU A 182 -21.36 6.30 -3.74
C LEU A 182 -22.25 5.47 -4.67
N TYR A 183 -22.64 5.99 -5.83
CA TYR A 183 -23.61 5.33 -6.70
C TYR A 183 -22.96 4.62 -7.90
N GLN A 184 -23.75 3.79 -8.58
CA GLN A 184 -23.38 3.08 -9.82
C GLN A 184 -22.06 2.29 -9.78
N PRO A 185 -21.81 1.44 -8.76
CA PRO A 185 -20.58 0.65 -8.70
C PRO A 185 -20.43 -0.29 -9.91
N GLY A 186 -21.53 -0.85 -10.44
CA GLY A 186 -21.49 -1.78 -11.57
C GLY A 186 -20.96 -1.19 -12.88
N ALA A 187 -21.09 0.13 -13.09
CA ALA A 187 -20.59 0.81 -14.28
C ALA A 187 -19.16 1.34 -14.11
N CYS A 188 -18.59 1.26 -12.90
CA CYS A 188 -17.34 1.93 -12.56
C CYS A 188 -16.12 1.08 -12.93
N ALA A 189 -15.12 1.74 -13.54
CA ALA A 189 -13.83 1.15 -13.89
C ALA A 189 -13.14 0.47 -12.69
N THR A 190 -13.27 1.02 -11.49
CA THR A 190 -12.65 0.48 -10.27
C THR A 190 -13.27 -0.88 -9.88
N SER A 191 -14.59 -0.97 -9.81
CA SER A 191 -15.30 -2.23 -9.52
C SER A 191 -15.09 -3.27 -10.60
N LYS A 192 -15.08 -2.85 -11.88
CA LYS A 192 -14.76 -3.73 -13.01
C LYS A 192 -13.33 -4.26 -12.91
N ALA A 193 -12.35 -3.39 -12.62
CA ALA A 193 -10.95 -3.78 -12.45
C ALA A 193 -10.76 -4.77 -11.29
N VAL A 194 -11.46 -4.58 -10.16
CA VAL A 194 -11.45 -5.54 -9.05
C VAL A 194 -12.02 -6.88 -9.48
N SER A 195 -13.11 -6.89 -10.24
CA SER A 195 -13.79 -8.12 -10.67
C SER A 195 -13.02 -8.94 -11.70
N GLU A 196 -12.13 -8.30 -12.48
CA GLU A 196 -11.33 -8.92 -13.55
C GLU A 196 -9.99 -9.48 -13.05
N ILE A 197 -9.57 -9.16 -11.82
CA ILE A 197 -8.35 -9.71 -11.23
C ILE A 197 -8.64 -11.10 -10.64
N ASP A 198 -7.71 -12.03 -10.84
CA ASP A 198 -7.72 -13.33 -10.15
C ASP A 198 -7.17 -13.18 -8.72
N TRP A 199 -8.08 -13.06 -7.76
CA TRP A 199 -7.75 -12.89 -6.35
C TRP A 199 -7.38 -14.19 -5.63
N ARG A 200 -7.66 -15.36 -6.25
CA ARG A 200 -7.25 -16.67 -5.70
C ARG A 200 -5.74 -16.77 -5.62
N SER A 201 -5.05 -16.18 -6.60
CA SER A 201 -3.59 -16.08 -6.63
C SER A 201 -3.01 -15.30 -5.42
N TYR A 202 -3.84 -14.49 -4.74
CA TYR A 202 -3.50 -13.67 -3.57
C TYR A 202 -4.10 -14.20 -2.25
N GLY A 203 -4.77 -15.36 -2.27
CA GLY A 203 -5.28 -16.02 -1.06
C GLY A 203 -6.70 -15.62 -0.64
N LEU A 204 -7.50 -15.03 -1.54
CA LEU A 204 -8.93 -14.78 -1.31
C LEU A 204 -9.80 -15.78 -2.06
N ASP A 205 -11.05 -15.95 -1.61
CA ASP A 205 -12.03 -16.75 -2.33
C ASP A 205 -12.67 -15.92 -3.46
N GLN A 206 -12.92 -16.57 -4.59
CA GLN A 206 -13.59 -15.96 -5.74
C GLN A 206 -14.34 -17.06 -6.47
N ARG A 207 -15.63 -17.21 -6.14
CA ARG A 207 -16.48 -18.27 -6.69
C ARG A 207 -16.56 -18.10 -8.21
N ASN A 208 -16.31 -19.17 -8.98
CA ASN A 208 -16.26 -19.19 -10.45
C ASN A 208 -15.12 -18.40 -11.14
N GLY A 209 -14.16 -17.84 -10.39
CA GLY A 209 -12.92 -17.28 -10.96
C GLY A 209 -13.07 -15.90 -11.63
N ALA A 210 -14.27 -15.32 -11.57
CA ALA A 210 -14.55 -13.97 -12.05
C ALA A 210 -15.54 -13.29 -11.09
N GLY A 211 -15.49 -11.96 -11.00
CA GLY A 211 -16.36 -11.19 -10.10
C GLY A 211 -15.65 -10.70 -8.84
N VAL A 212 -16.38 -10.03 -7.96
CA VAL A 212 -15.82 -9.50 -6.72
C VAL A 212 -15.42 -10.67 -5.81
N PRO A 213 -14.19 -10.67 -5.24
CA PRO A 213 -13.78 -11.70 -4.30
C PRO A 213 -14.60 -11.65 -3.01
N PHE A 214 -14.59 -12.76 -2.28
CA PHE A 214 -15.20 -12.90 -0.95
C PHE A 214 -14.10 -12.97 0.09
N GLY A 215 -14.32 -12.33 1.23
CA GLY A 215 -13.39 -12.35 2.35
C GLY A 215 -13.42 -11.10 3.21
N PRO A 216 -12.73 -11.14 4.37
CA PRO A 216 -12.71 -10.07 5.35
C PRO A 216 -11.78 -8.94 4.89
N MET A 217 -12.18 -8.22 3.83
CA MET A 217 -11.34 -7.20 3.18
C MET A 217 -12.12 -5.95 2.77
N ILE A 218 -11.46 -4.80 2.94
CA ILE A 218 -11.88 -3.52 2.39
C ILE A 218 -10.80 -3.00 1.43
N LEU A 219 -11.21 -2.63 0.22
CA LEU A 219 -10.35 -2.01 -0.79
C LEU A 219 -10.68 -0.53 -0.90
N PHE A 220 -9.69 0.32 -0.68
CA PHE A 220 -9.75 1.72 -1.00
C PHE A 220 -9.06 1.97 -2.34
N ILE A 221 -9.76 2.59 -3.29
CA ILE A 221 -9.24 2.90 -4.62
C ILE A 221 -9.52 4.37 -4.91
N HIS A 222 -8.46 5.15 -5.06
CA HIS A 222 -8.51 6.57 -5.39
C HIS A 222 -7.87 6.81 -6.76
N VAL A 223 -8.67 7.26 -7.72
CA VAL A 223 -8.20 7.70 -9.03
C VAL A 223 -8.19 9.23 -9.05
N PHE A 224 -7.07 9.83 -9.42
CA PHE A 224 -6.97 11.29 -9.47
C PHE A 224 -6.25 11.76 -10.73
N GLY A 225 -6.71 12.87 -11.28
CA GLY A 225 -6.27 13.39 -12.57
C GLY A 225 -6.94 14.72 -12.89
N ILE A 226 -6.42 15.42 -13.89
CA ILE A 226 -6.99 16.70 -14.33
C ILE A 226 -8.39 16.49 -14.93
N ARG A 227 -8.53 15.50 -15.82
CA ARG A 227 -9.77 15.20 -16.56
C ARG A 227 -10.10 13.72 -16.44
N ILE A 228 -10.77 13.34 -15.36
CA ILE A 228 -11.25 11.96 -15.16
C ILE A 228 -12.46 11.71 -16.08
N PRO A 229 -12.47 10.61 -16.87
CA PRO A 229 -13.61 10.25 -17.68
C PRO A 229 -14.70 9.64 -16.80
N TYR A 230 -15.86 10.26 -16.75
CA TYR A 230 -17.03 9.74 -16.05
C TYR A 230 -18.02 9.11 -17.03
N THR A 231 -18.78 8.12 -16.58
CA THR A 231 -19.82 7.46 -17.39
C THR A 231 -21.02 8.36 -17.66
N SER A 232 -21.28 9.31 -16.77
CA SER A 232 -22.38 10.28 -16.85
C SER A 232 -21.95 11.64 -16.31
N GLU A 233 -22.72 12.68 -16.63
CA GLU A 233 -22.51 14.05 -16.13
C GLU A 233 -22.64 14.15 -14.61
N SER A 234 -23.33 13.20 -13.97
CA SER A 234 -23.48 13.11 -12.52
C SER A 234 -22.17 12.72 -11.80
N LYS A 235 -21.13 12.28 -12.54
CA LYS A 235 -19.80 11.94 -12.00
C LYS A 235 -19.78 10.82 -10.93
N GLU A 236 -20.74 9.91 -10.98
CA GLU A 236 -20.89 8.81 -9.99
C GLU A 236 -20.00 7.58 -10.26
N ALA A 237 -19.55 7.42 -11.51
CA ALA A 237 -18.69 6.31 -11.89
C ALA A 237 -17.66 6.73 -12.94
N ILE A 238 -16.43 6.29 -12.73
CA ILE A 238 -15.33 6.42 -13.70
C ILE A 238 -15.58 5.46 -14.86
N ALA A 239 -15.48 5.95 -16.09
CA ALA A 239 -15.66 5.14 -17.29
C ALA A 239 -14.52 4.11 -17.44
N PRO A 240 -14.82 2.87 -17.90
CA PRO A 240 -13.85 1.78 -18.03
C PRO A 240 -12.98 1.94 -19.28
N VAL A 241 -12.17 3.00 -19.31
CA VAL A 241 -11.17 3.24 -20.35
C VAL A 241 -9.95 2.35 -20.08
N THR A 242 -9.35 1.80 -21.14
CA THR A 242 -8.24 0.84 -21.08
C THR A 242 -7.06 1.32 -20.25
N GLU A 243 -6.57 2.53 -20.51
CA GLU A 243 -5.37 3.11 -19.91
C GLU A 243 -5.53 3.28 -18.38
N ILE A 244 -6.71 3.75 -17.95
CA ILE A 244 -7.03 3.91 -16.53
C ILE A 244 -7.28 2.55 -15.88
N SER A 245 -7.98 1.64 -16.56
CA SER A 245 -8.31 0.32 -16.03
C SER A 245 -7.06 -0.54 -15.82
N GLU A 246 -6.10 -0.48 -16.74
CA GLU A 246 -4.81 -1.16 -16.61
C GLU A 246 -3.99 -0.60 -15.44
N GLU A 247 -3.99 0.71 -15.24
CA GLU A 247 -3.29 1.34 -14.12
C GLU A 247 -3.92 0.95 -12.77
N ILE A 248 -5.26 0.93 -12.69
CA ILE A 248 -6.00 0.43 -11.52
C ILE A 248 -5.63 -1.03 -11.25
N LYS A 249 -5.63 -1.89 -12.28
CA LYS A 249 -5.26 -3.31 -12.14
C LYS A 249 -3.82 -3.47 -11.66
N ALA A 250 -2.89 -2.68 -12.18
CA ALA A 250 -1.49 -2.72 -11.76
C ALA A 250 -1.32 -2.33 -10.28
N ALA A 251 -2.04 -1.30 -9.82
CA ALA A 251 -2.07 -0.91 -8.42
C ALA A 251 -2.65 -2.02 -7.53
N LEU A 252 -3.80 -2.59 -7.91
CA LEU A 252 -4.46 -3.69 -7.19
C LEU A 252 -3.60 -4.94 -7.11
N LYS A 253 -2.90 -5.33 -8.20
CA LYS A 253 -1.96 -6.46 -8.19
C LYS A 253 -0.80 -6.26 -7.21
N THR A 254 -0.35 -5.01 -7.04
CA THR A 254 0.70 -4.67 -6.07
C THR A 254 0.18 -4.78 -4.64
N ALA A 255 -1.03 -4.28 -4.38
CA ALA A 255 -1.70 -4.44 -3.10
C ALA A 255 -1.99 -5.92 -2.78
N GLY A 256 -2.43 -6.72 -3.76
CA GLY A 256 -2.67 -8.16 -3.60
C GLY A 256 -1.42 -8.95 -3.20
N ARG A 257 -0.24 -8.58 -3.70
CA ARG A 257 1.04 -9.18 -3.26
C ARG A 257 1.32 -8.94 -1.78
N SER A 258 0.96 -7.77 -1.25
CA SER A 258 1.14 -7.46 0.17
C SER A 258 0.29 -8.36 1.06
N ILE A 259 -0.97 -8.63 0.67
CA ILE A 259 -1.84 -9.58 1.37
C ILE A 259 -1.28 -10.99 1.30
N LYS A 260 -0.87 -11.43 0.11
CA LYS A 260 -0.31 -12.77 -0.07
C LYS A 260 0.89 -12.99 0.85
N SER A 261 1.77 -12.00 0.96
CA SER A 261 2.90 -12.03 1.90
C SER A 261 2.43 -12.18 3.34
N PHE A 262 1.45 -11.36 3.78
CA PHE A 262 0.87 -11.44 5.11
C PHE A 262 0.23 -12.81 5.41
N LEU A 263 -0.59 -13.35 4.49
CA LEU A 263 -1.23 -14.66 4.64
C LEU A 263 -0.21 -15.79 4.71
N ASN A 264 0.82 -15.77 3.85
CA ASN A 264 1.89 -16.76 3.87
C ASN A 264 2.68 -16.72 5.19
N LYS A 265 3.00 -15.52 5.70
CA LYS A 265 3.66 -15.34 7.01
C LYS A 265 2.81 -15.94 8.12
N ARG A 266 1.51 -15.66 8.13
CA ARG A 266 0.55 -16.19 9.11
C ARG A 266 0.45 -17.72 9.06
N GLU A 267 0.34 -18.30 7.86
CA GLU A 267 0.27 -19.75 7.69
C GLU A 267 1.56 -20.45 8.11
N LYS A 268 2.73 -19.88 7.77
CA LYS A 268 4.03 -20.39 8.20
C LYS A 268 4.14 -20.41 9.72
N ARG A 269 3.76 -19.32 10.40
CA ARG A 269 3.72 -19.25 11.88
C ARG A 269 2.82 -20.32 12.48
N LYS A 270 1.62 -20.50 11.92
CA LYS A 270 0.66 -21.51 12.38
C LYS A 270 1.23 -22.93 12.27
N LYS A 271 1.79 -23.30 11.12
CA LYS A 271 2.41 -24.63 10.91
C LYS A 271 3.58 -24.88 11.86
N ILE A 272 4.42 -23.87 12.07
CA ILE A 272 5.56 -23.93 12.98
C ILE A 272 5.08 -24.15 14.42
N SER A 273 4.07 -23.39 14.86
CA SER A 273 3.46 -23.51 16.19
C SER A 273 2.78 -24.88 16.39
N GLU A 274 2.02 -25.36 15.40
CA GLU A 274 1.38 -26.69 15.45
C GLU A 274 2.39 -27.83 15.53
N LYS A 275 3.48 -27.77 14.74
CA LYS A 275 4.56 -28.75 14.79
C LYS A 275 5.21 -28.75 16.17
N PHE A 276 5.50 -27.58 16.73
CA PHE A 276 6.10 -27.46 18.06
C PHE A 276 5.17 -28.02 19.14
N ARG A 277 3.88 -27.66 19.13
CA ARG A 277 2.86 -28.18 20.05
C ARG A 277 2.78 -29.71 20.02
N LEU A 278 2.83 -30.29 18.82
CA LEU A 278 2.79 -31.74 18.64
C LEU A 278 4.05 -32.41 19.22
N VAL A 279 5.23 -31.84 18.94
CA VAL A 279 6.50 -32.35 19.49
C VAL A 279 6.54 -32.23 21.01
N SER A 280 6.11 -31.10 21.57
CA SER A 280 6.10 -30.87 23.03
C SER A 280 5.07 -31.74 23.76
N THR A 281 4.00 -32.17 23.10
CA THR A 281 3.00 -33.08 23.68
C THR A 281 3.47 -34.54 23.59
N ILE A 282 4.03 -34.95 22.46
CA ILE A 282 4.38 -36.36 22.20
C ILE A 282 5.68 -36.78 22.90
N LEU A 283 6.70 -35.91 22.94
CA LEU A 283 8.00 -36.27 23.53
C LEU A 283 7.91 -36.69 25.01
N PRO A 284 7.15 -36.01 25.89
CA PRO A 284 6.94 -36.47 27.26
C PRO A 284 6.28 -37.85 27.33
N GLU A 285 5.24 -38.11 26.52
CA GLU A 285 4.56 -39.41 26.51
C GLU A 285 5.48 -40.55 26.03
N ILE A 286 6.34 -40.28 25.04
CA ILE A 286 7.35 -41.24 24.59
C ILE A 286 8.37 -41.51 25.69
N SER A 287 8.84 -40.45 26.38
CA SER A 287 9.82 -40.59 27.47
C SER A 287 9.27 -41.44 28.60
N GLU A 288 8.03 -41.19 29.03
CA GLU A 288 7.36 -41.95 30.09
C GLU A 288 7.14 -43.42 29.69
N LYS A 289 6.67 -43.68 28.48
CA LYS A 289 6.49 -45.06 27.97
C LYS A 289 7.83 -45.78 27.83
N ALA A 290 8.86 -45.12 27.31
CA ALA A 290 10.18 -45.71 27.19
C ALA A 290 10.75 -46.07 28.58
N ALA A 291 10.66 -45.15 29.54
CA ALA A 291 11.08 -45.37 30.92
C ALA A 291 10.34 -46.55 31.58
N SER A 292 9.03 -46.68 31.36
CA SER A 292 8.26 -47.82 31.89
C SER A 292 8.67 -49.17 31.29
N ILE A 293 9.14 -49.20 30.04
CA ILE A 293 9.57 -50.43 29.36
C ILE A 293 11.01 -50.80 29.75
N THR A 294 11.92 -49.83 29.81
CA THR A 294 13.34 -50.08 30.09
C THR A 294 13.65 -50.16 31.59
N GLY A 295 12.76 -49.64 32.44
CA GLY A 295 13.00 -49.50 33.88
C GLY A 295 14.02 -48.42 34.24
N GLU A 296 14.52 -47.68 33.25
CA GLU A 296 15.39 -46.53 33.44
C GLU A 296 14.55 -45.26 33.68
N GLY A 297 15.05 -44.33 34.49
CA GLY A 297 14.33 -43.09 34.81
C GLY A 297 14.05 -42.22 33.58
N ASN A 298 13.08 -41.30 33.70
CA ASN A 298 12.71 -40.39 32.61
C ASN A 298 13.92 -39.63 32.05
N ILE A 299 14.02 -39.62 30.72
CA ILE A 299 15.07 -38.91 30.00
C ILE A 299 14.76 -37.39 30.03
N PRO A 300 15.75 -36.51 30.27
CA PRO A 300 15.56 -35.06 30.15
C PRO A 300 15.12 -34.68 28.73
N ILE A 301 13.89 -34.19 28.62
CA ILE A 301 13.21 -33.98 27.33
C ILE A 301 13.83 -32.79 26.59
N GLU A 302 14.30 -31.79 27.32
CA GLU A 302 14.87 -30.55 26.77
C GLU A 302 16.12 -30.81 25.91
N GLY A 303 16.93 -31.80 26.32
CA GLY A 303 18.14 -32.21 25.57
C GLY A 303 17.83 -32.98 24.29
N VAL A 304 16.76 -33.78 24.28
CA VAL A 304 16.32 -34.52 23.09
C VAL A 304 15.65 -33.58 22.09
N LEU A 305 14.83 -32.65 22.57
CA LEU A 305 14.22 -31.59 21.76
C LEU A 305 15.30 -30.77 21.04
N SER A 306 16.41 -30.48 21.72
CA SER A 306 17.59 -29.80 21.16
C SER A 306 18.32 -30.59 20.07
N LYS A 307 18.31 -31.93 20.12
CA LYS A 307 18.94 -32.76 19.08
C LYS A 307 18.06 -32.96 17.86
N VAL A 308 16.74 -33.04 18.04
CA VAL A 308 15.78 -33.30 16.97
C VAL A 308 15.42 -32.03 16.20
N ALA A 309 15.27 -30.90 16.90
CA ALA A 309 14.90 -29.64 16.26
C ALA A 309 16.10 -28.96 15.58
N ASN A 310 17.29 -28.98 16.22
CA ASN A 310 18.53 -28.30 15.79
C ASN A 310 18.31 -26.85 15.30
N VAL A 311 17.43 -26.11 15.98
CA VAL A 311 17.04 -24.74 15.61
C VAL A 311 16.78 -23.91 16.85
N ILE A 312 17.00 -22.61 16.74
CA ILE A 312 16.55 -21.63 17.70
C ILE A 312 15.07 -21.36 17.42
N PHE A 313 14.27 -21.40 18.48
CA PHE A 313 12.83 -21.24 18.39
C PHE A 313 12.39 -20.01 19.17
N ILE A 314 11.56 -19.18 18.55
CA ILE A 314 11.03 -17.97 19.19
C ILE A 314 9.53 -18.15 19.32
N THR A 315 9.07 -18.14 20.57
CA THR A 315 7.65 -18.06 20.91
C THR A 315 7.37 -16.70 21.52
N GLU A 316 6.16 -16.21 21.30
CA GLU A 316 5.65 -15.04 22.00
C GLU A 316 4.42 -15.44 22.81
N GLU A 317 4.37 -14.97 24.05
CA GLU A 317 3.20 -15.02 24.90
C GLU A 317 2.71 -13.59 25.14
N THR A 318 1.41 -13.40 25.07
CA THR A 318 0.78 -12.08 25.17
C THR A 318 -0.10 -12.03 26.41
N ALA A 319 0.16 -11.05 27.29
CA ALA A 319 -0.68 -10.76 28.44
C ALA A 319 -1.26 -9.34 28.32
N PRO A 320 -2.57 -9.14 28.60
CA PRO A 320 -3.15 -7.80 28.66
C PRO A 320 -2.51 -6.98 29.80
N ASP A 321 -2.25 -5.70 29.56
CA ASP A 321 -1.70 -4.73 30.52
C ASP A 321 -2.56 -3.44 30.49
N ASP A 322 -2.53 -2.65 31.56
CA ASP A 322 -3.45 -1.51 31.79
C ASP A 322 -3.45 -0.44 30.68
N ASN A 323 -2.43 -0.43 29.82
CA ASN A 323 -2.24 0.55 28.74
C ASN A 323 -1.85 -0.09 27.39
N GLY A 324 -2.14 -1.38 27.20
CA GLY A 324 -1.85 -2.10 25.97
C GLY A 324 -1.63 -3.59 26.20
N LEU A 325 -0.53 -4.11 25.67
CA LEU A 325 -0.23 -5.54 25.68
C LEU A 325 1.24 -5.76 26.07
N THR A 326 1.48 -6.63 27.04
CA THR A 326 2.81 -7.09 27.40
C THR A 326 3.14 -8.34 26.59
N VAL A 327 4.17 -8.25 25.75
CA VAL A 327 4.66 -9.37 24.96
C VAL A 327 5.89 -9.94 25.63
N LYS A 328 5.85 -11.22 25.97
CA LYS A 328 6.98 -12.00 26.44
C LYS A 328 7.48 -12.88 25.30
N ALA A 329 8.57 -12.46 24.67
CA ALA A 329 9.28 -13.28 23.69
C ALA A 329 10.20 -14.24 24.43
N VAL A 330 10.07 -15.55 24.19
CA VAL A 330 10.97 -16.58 24.73
C VAL A 330 11.73 -17.21 23.58
N VAL A 331 13.05 -17.11 23.65
CA VAL A 331 13.98 -17.70 22.69
C VAL A 331 14.55 -18.96 23.31
N TYR A 332 14.27 -20.10 22.69
CA TYR A 332 14.81 -21.40 23.06
C TYR A 332 15.94 -21.78 22.13
N ASN A 333 17.11 -22.13 22.67
CA ASN A 333 18.17 -22.71 21.87
C ASN A 333 18.05 -24.24 21.86
N TYR A 334 17.38 -24.77 20.83
CA TYR A 334 17.35 -26.21 20.55
C TYR A 334 18.43 -26.60 19.54
N THR A 335 19.62 -25.98 19.55
CA THR A 335 20.79 -26.42 18.76
C THR A 335 21.81 -27.15 19.64
N SER A 336 22.74 -27.88 19.02
CA SER A 336 23.77 -28.64 19.74
C SER A 336 24.93 -27.81 20.29
N SER A 337 25.00 -26.52 19.96
CA SER A 337 26.07 -25.61 20.38
C SER A 337 25.50 -24.32 20.98
N PRO A 338 26.24 -23.62 21.85
CA PRO A 338 25.87 -22.27 22.23
C PRO A 338 25.78 -21.35 21.02
N ARG A 339 24.87 -20.37 21.07
CA ARG A 339 24.65 -19.42 19.97
C ARG A 339 24.57 -18.00 20.49
N SER A 340 25.21 -17.09 19.75
CA SER A 340 25.15 -15.65 20.00
C SER A 340 24.63 -14.97 18.75
N PHE A 341 23.64 -14.08 18.90
CA PHE A 341 23.02 -13.35 17.81
C PHE A 341 22.21 -12.17 18.34
N THR A 342 21.86 -11.22 17.48
CA THR A 342 20.97 -10.11 17.84
C THR A 342 19.57 -10.43 17.33
N LEU A 343 18.58 -10.28 18.20
CA LEU A 343 17.15 -10.37 17.86
C LEU A 343 16.53 -8.98 17.87
N ILE A 344 15.78 -8.64 16.82
CA ILE A 344 15.14 -7.35 16.65
C ILE A 344 13.63 -7.60 16.60
N ALA A 345 12.88 -6.95 17.49
CA ALA A 345 11.43 -7.05 17.57
C ALA A 345 10.77 -5.88 16.83
N ASP A 346 10.05 -6.14 15.76
CA ASP A 346 9.32 -5.12 14.99
C ASP A 346 7.81 -5.44 15.00
N PRO A 347 7.06 -4.95 15.98
CA PRO A 347 5.61 -5.15 15.98
C PRO A 347 4.97 -4.37 14.82
N PRO A 348 4.20 -5.03 13.93
CA PRO A 348 3.61 -4.36 12.76
C PRO A 348 2.52 -3.34 13.12
N VAL A 349 2.05 -3.36 14.38
CA VAL A 349 1.04 -2.47 14.95
C VAL A 349 1.40 -2.11 16.40
N GLY A 350 1.07 -0.87 16.78
CA GLY A 350 1.41 -0.30 18.09
C GLY A 350 2.82 0.29 18.14
N ASN A 351 3.07 1.14 19.13
CA ASN A 351 4.42 1.66 19.40
C ASN A 351 5.07 0.77 20.47
N LEU A 352 6.25 0.23 20.17
CA LEU A 352 7.06 -0.51 21.12
C LEU A 352 7.60 0.46 22.18
N VAL A 353 7.37 0.16 23.45
CA VAL A 353 7.89 0.89 24.60
C VAL A 353 8.96 0.00 25.24
N GLY A 354 10.24 0.32 24.98
CA GLY A 354 11.40 -0.45 25.43
C GLY A 354 12.48 -0.58 24.35
N SER A 355 13.43 -1.48 24.56
CA SER A 355 14.45 -1.83 23.57
C SER A 355 13.85 -2.65 22.43
N GLN A 356 14.13 -2.26 21.19
CA GLN A 356 13.73 -2.98 19.99
C GLN A 356 14.72 -4.10 19.63
N GLU A 357 15.98 -3.94 20.04
CA GLU A 357 17.07 -4.88 19.77
C GLU A 357 17.51 -5.56 21.07
N PHE A 358 17.68 -6.88 21.02
CA PHE A 358 18.07 -7.74 22.13
C PHE A 358 19.31 -8.54 21.72
N GLU A 359 20.43 -8.32 22.41
CA GLU A 359 21.63 -9.11 22.21
C GLU A 359 21.55 -10.41 23.02
N ILE A 360 21.70 -11.53 22.33
CA ILE A 360 21.77 -12.86 22.92
C ILE A 360 23.22 -13.31 22.84
N LEU A 361 23.82 -13.53 24.01
CA LEU A 361 25.21 -13.95 24.14
C LEU A 361 25.25 -15.35 24.74
N ASP A 362 25.93 -16.25 24.04
CA ASP A 362 26.28 -17.59 24.51
C ASP A 362 25.09 -18.39 25.08
N LEU A 363 23.94 -18.33 24.39
CA LEU A 363 22.75 -19.04 24.82
C LEU A 363 23.03 -20.55 24.74
N ALA A 364 23.14 -21.23 25.89
CA ALA A 364 23.52 -22.63 25.95
C ALA A 364 22.49 -23.57 25.29
N PRO A 365 22.89 -24.76 24.82
CA PRO A 365 21.96 -25.79 24.35
C PRO A 365 20.89 -26.12 25.39
N ALA A 366 19.65 -26.31 24.95
CA ALA A 366 18.48 -26.55 25.80
C ALA A 366 18.16 -25.42 26.82
N ALA A 367 18.84 -24.27 26.74
CA ALA A 367 18.53 -23.10 27.54
C ALA A 367 17.55 -22.18 26.80
N ASN A 368 16.90 -21.30 27.58
CA ASN A 368 16.05 -20.26 27.04
C ASN A 368 16.37 -18.91 27.67
N VAL A 369 16.05 -17.85 26.94
CA VAL A 369 16.09 -16.47 27.42
C VAL A 369 14.78 -15.80 27.05
N SER A 370 14.21 -15.04 27.99
CA SER A 370 12.96 -14.31 27.76
C SER A 370 13.17 -12.81 27.80
N PHE A 371 12.56 -12.12 26.86
CA PHE A 371 12.52 -10.67 26.79
C PHE A 371 11.08 -10.20 26.89
N THR A 372 10.86 -9.15 27.64
CA THR A 372 9.53 -8.56 27.79
C THR A 372 9.57 -7.15 27.24
N PHE A 373 8.64 -6.83 26.34
CA PHE A 373 8.44 -5.49 25.84
C PHE A 373 6.94 -5.15 25.85
N LYS A 374 6.65 -3.87 26.02
CA LYS A 374 5.27 -3.37 26.06
C LYS A 374 4.90 -2.79 24.71
N ILE A 375 3.72 -3.14 24.22
CA ILE A 375 3.15 -2.56 23.01
C ILE A 375 1.88 -1.81 23.42
N LYS A 376 1.78 -0.54 23.02
CA LYS A 376 0.51 0.20 23.12
C LYS A 376 -0.42 -0.26 21.99
N VAL A 377 -1.19 -1.32 22.22
CA VAL A 377 -2.22 -1.83 21.31
C VAL A 377 -3.33 -2.51 22.10
N GLU A 378 -4.58 -2.40 21.65
CA GLU A 378 -5.72 -3.09 22.28
C GLU A 378 -5.62 -4.62 22.13
N ALA A 379 -6.01 -5.36 23.18
CA ALA A 379 -5.99 -6.82 23.17
C ALA A 379 -6.85 -7.37 22.02
N GLY A 380 -6.27 -8.25 21.20
CA GLY A 380 -6.91 -8.83 19.99
C GLY A 380 -6.47 -8.22 18.65
N ARG A 381 -5.83 -7.04 18.65
CA ARG A 381 -5.32 -6.38 17.44
C ARG A 381 -3.87 -6.71 17.07
N TYR A 382 -3.19 -7.47 17.92
CA TYR A 382 -1.77 -7.80 17.76
C TYR A 382 -1.61 -9.08 16.93
N PRO A 383 -1.11 -9.00 15.68
CA PRO A 383 -0.92 -10.16 14.79
C PRO A 383 0.36 -10.96 15.11
N GLY A 384 1.04 -10.63 16.20
CA GLY A 384 2.37 -11.10 16.56
C GLY A 384 3.49 -10.17 16.09
N THR A 385 4.61 -10.19 16.79
CA THR A 385 5.79 -9.38 16.45
C THR A 385 6.53 -10.00 15.27
N ASP A 386 6.95 -9.17 14.32
CA ASP A 386 7.93 -9.60 13.32
C ASP A 386 9.30 -9.57 13.98
N TYR A 387 9.90 -10.76 14.14
CA TYR A 387 11.26 -10.85 14.65
C TYR A 387 12.26 -10.88 13.48
N TYR A 388 13.33 -10.11 13.60
CA TYR A 388 14.47 -10.15 12.70
C TYR A 388 15.75 -10.55 13.45
N PHE A 389 16.73 -11.15 12.76
CA PHE A 389 18.00 -11.52 13.39
C PHE A 389 19.23 -11.04 12.62
N LYS A 390 20.34 -10.85 13.35
CA LYS A 390 21.70 -10.66 12.84
C LYS A 390 22.68 -11.62 13.51
N GLY A 391 23.71 -12.05 12.79
CA GLY A 391 24.84 -12.80 13.37
C GLY A 391 24.63 -14.30 13.52
N ILE A 392 23.57 -14.87 12.96
CA ILE A 392 23.34 -16.33 12.88
C ILE A 392 22.90 -16.72 11.48
N ASP A 393 23.22 -17.94 11.06
CA ASP A 393 22.77 -18.49 9.78
C ASP A 393 21.24 -18.77 9.82
N PRO A 394 20.47 -18.31 8.83
CA PRO A 394 19.02 -18.53 8.73
C PRO A 394 18.55 -19.97 8.89
N VAL A 395 19.41 -20.95 8.58
CA VAL A 395 19.09 -22.38 8.73
C VAL A 395 18.83 -22.76 10.19
N TYR A 396 19.45 -22.07 11.15
CA TYR A 396 19.36 -22.39 12.57
C TYR A 396 18.32 -21.58 13.33
N ILE A 397 17.48 -20.76 12.70
CA ILE A 397 16.51 -19.92 13.43
C ILE A 397 15.12 -19.99 12.80
N ASN A 398 14.13 -20.29 13.65
CA ASN A 398 12.72 -20.36 13.29
C ASN A 398 11.93 -19.36 14.14
N GLY A 399 11.04 -18.62 13.48
CA GLY A 399 10.25 -17.56 14.12
C GLY A 399 10.81 -16.16 13.91
N ALA A 400 11.99 -16.01 13.28
CA ALA A 400 12.56 -14.72 12.86
C ALA A 400 13.06 -14.75 11.41
N GLU A 401 13.13 -13.59 10.76
CA GLU A 401 13.65 -13.39 9.40
C GLU A 401 15.04 -12.71 9.44
N PRO A 402 15.93 -12.95 8.45
CA PRO A 402 17.18 -12.20 8.38
C PRO A 402 16.86 -10.70 8.24
N LEU A 403 17.63 -9.85 8.91
CA LEU A 403 17.38 -8.41 8.83
C LEU A 403 17.47 -7.93 7.37
N PRO A 404 16.47 -7.17 6.85
CA PRO A 404 16.53 -6.61 5.50
C PRO A 404 17.77 -5.72 5.30
N ALA A 405 18.39 -5.79 4.12
CA ALA A 405 19.56 -4.98 3.78
C ALA A 405 19.30 -3.46 3.88
N ASP A 406 18.04 -3.05 3.70
CA ASP A 406 17.61 -1.65 3.69
C ASP A 406 17.27 -1.12 5.11
N TRP A 407 17.38 -1.94 6.15
CA TRP A 407 16.97 -1.58 7.52
C TRP A 407 17.73 -0.38 8.11
N ASN A 408 18.97 -0.13 7.66
CA ASN A 408 19.79 1.00 8.09
C ASN A 408 19.64 2.25 7.20
N ILE A 409 18.84 2.21 6.12
CA ILE A 409 18.77 3.30 5.14
C ILE A 409 17.77 4.39 5.58
N GLU A 410 16.75 4.07 6.37
CA GLU A 410 15.86 5.07 6.97
C GLU A 410 16.36 5.53 8.35
N LYS A 411 17.43 6.34 8.35
CA LYS A 411 17.76 7.26 9.47
C LYS A 411 18.79 8.34 9.09
N ILE A 412 18.84 8.76 7.82
CA ILE A 412 19.44 10.06 7.49
C ILE A 412 18.37 11.10 7.78
N ASN A 413 18.28 11.54 9.04
CA ASN A 413 17.67 12.81 9.37
C ASN A 413 18.52 13.87 8.68
N VAL A 414 18.03 14.40 7.56
CA VAL A 414 18.53 15.66 7.02
C VAL A 414 18.04 16.73 8.00
N GLU A 415 18.91 17.15 8.91
CA GLU A 415 18.74 18.41 9.61
C GLU A 415 18.85 19.52 8.55
N GLU A 416 17.73 20.16 8.24
CA GLU A 416 17.73 21.46 7.57
C GLU A 416 18.43 22.44 8.49
N VAL A 417 19.68 22.78 8.16
CA VAL A 417 20.33 23.98 8.67
C VAL A 417 19.55 25.15 8.10
N ALA A 418 18.76 25.81 8.95
CA ALA A 418 18.24 27.12 8.66
C ALA A 418 19.43 28.08 8.60
N ASP A 419 19.87 28.41 7.39
CA ASP A 419 20.69 29.61 7.18
C ASP A 419 19.84 30.81 7.57
N GLY A 420 20.10 31.30 8.78
CA GLY A 420 19.67 32.61 9.22
C GLY A 420 20.34 33.67 8.36
N ALA A 421 19.53 34.56 7.81
CA ALA A 421 19.98 35.83 7.29
C ALA A 421 20.50 36.70 8.44
N GLU A 422 21.75 37.15 8.32
CA GLU A 422 22.15 38.55 8.46
C GLU A 422 23.44 38.82 7.66
#